data_AF-A0A968MU70-F1
#
_entry.id   AF-A0A968MU70-F1
#
_cell.length_a   1.000
_cell.length_b   1.000
_cell.length_c   1.000
_cell.angle_alpha   90.00
_cell.angle_beta   90.00
_cell.angle_gamma   90.00
#
_symmetry.space_group_name_H-M   'P 1'
#
loop_
_entity.id
_entity.type
_entity.pdbx_description
1 polymer ?
#
loop_
_entity_poly.entity_id
_entity_poly.type
_entity_poly.pdbx_seq_one_letter_code
_entity_poly.pdbx_strand_id
1 'polypeptide(L)'
;MMKKTVKIFLLAVLTFYVTNSAIAQQHKSSLLQFDKQIDNLLSQMTLEEKVNMLHGKHMFVSSGVERLGIADMIYADGPFGIRGRDAARQLDAIEA
;
A
#
# COMPACT_ATOMS: atom_id res chain seq x y z
N MET A 1 32.30 49.47 3.64
CA MET A 1 30.90 49.14 3.30
C MET A 1 30.69 47.71 2.80
N MET A 2 31.55 47.15 1.93
CA MET A 2 31.40 45.80 1.35
C MET A 2 31.31 44.63 2.35
N LYS A 3 32.00 44.69 3.51
CA LYS A 3 31.94 43.60 4.50
C LYS A 3 30.56 43.43 5.17
N LYS A 4 29.76 44.51 5.23
CA LYS A 4 28.40 44.46 5.80
C LYS A 4 27.40 43.91 4.77
N THR A 5 27.55 44.27 3.50
CA THR A 5 26.70 43.75 2.41
C THR A 5 26.94 42.27 2.16
N VAL A 6 28.20 41.79 2.24
CA VAL A 6 28.53 40.36 2.14
C VAL A 6 27.90 39.54 3.27
N LYS A 7 27.89 40.06 4.51
CA LYS A 7 27.24 39.40 5.65
C LYS A 7 25.72 39.35 5.51
N ILE A 8 25.09 40.42 5.00
CA ILE A 8 23.64 40.44 4.73
C ILE A 8 23.28 39.41 3.66
N PHE A 9 24.10 39.30 2.62
CA PHE A 9 23.89 38.30 1.56
C PHE A 9 24.07 36.86 2.08
N LEU A 10 25.10 36.60 2.89
CA LEU A 10 25.31 35.31 3.55
C LEU A 10 24.16 34.94 4.48
N LEU A 11 23.62 35.92 5.23
CA LEU A 11 22.47 35.72 6.10
C LEU A 11 21.20 35.40 5.30
N ALA A 12 20.97 36.08 4.16
CA ALA A 12 19.83 35.84 3.29
C ALA A 12 19.85 34.43 2.65
N VAL A 13 21.03 33.98 2.21
CA VAL A 13 21.23 32.61 1.71
C VAL A 13 20.96 31.59 2.83
N LEU A 14 21.47 31.84 4.04
CA LEU A 14 21.22 30.97 5.19
C LEU A 14 19.73 30.89 5.54
N THR A 15 19.02 32.02 5.54
CA THR A 15 17.57 32.04 5.80
C THR A 15 16.76 31.32 4.71
N PHE A 16 17.20 31.39 3.45
CA PHE A 16 16.55 30.68 2.34
C PHE A 16 16.73 29.15 2.44
N TYR A 17 17.89 28.67 2.91
CA TYR A 17 18.10 27.25 3.16
C TYR A 17 17.22 26.72 4.32
N VAL A 18 17.03 27.53 5.37
CA VAL A 18 16.21 27.14 6.53
C VAL A 18 14.71 27.11 6.18
N THR A 19 14.20 28.04 5.37
CA THR A 19 12.77 28.05 4.98
C THR A 19 12.38 26.90 4.04
N ASN A 20 13.29 26.44 3.17
CA ASN A 20 13.03 25.29 2.30
C ASN A 20 12.91 23.96 3.06
N SER A 21 13.54 23.84 4.23
CA SER A 21 13.51 22.61 5.05
C SER A 21 12.19 22.40 5.78
N ALA A 22 11.39 23.47 6.00
CA ALA A 22 10.15 23.41 6.77
C ALA A 22 8.90 23.04 5.94
N ILE A 23 8.97 23.08 4.61
CA ILE A 23 7.83 22.86 3.70
C ILE A 23 7.57 21.36 3.44
N ALA A 24 8.51 20.47 3.80
CA ALA A 24 8.54 19.10 3.28
C ALA A 24 7.84 18.03 4.14
N GLN A 25 7.18 18.37 5.25
CA GLN A 25 6.52 17.35 6.09
C GLN A 25 5.08 17.08 5.64
N GLN A 26 4.95 16.51 4.44
CA GLN A 26 3.67 16.03 3.92
C GLN A 26 3.25 14.77 4.68
N HIS A 27 2.09 14.81 5.35
CA HIS A 27 1.47 13.65 5.98
C HIS A 27 1.16 12.59 4.91
N LYS A 28 1.98 11.52 4.84
CA LYS A 28 1.71 10.35 4.02
C LYS A 28 0.81 9.40 4.78
N SER A 29 -0.37 9.12 4.23
CA SER A 29 -1.26 8.08 4.75
C SER A 29 -0.54 6.73 4.75
N SER A 30 -0.71 5.94 5.82
CA SER A 30 -0.19 4.57 5.91
C SER A 30 -0.73 3.68 4.79
N LEU A 31 -1.92 4.01 4.27
CA LEU A 31 -2.53 3.28 3.16
C LEU A 31 -1.69 3.30 1.88
N LEU A 32 -0.90 4.37 1.68
CA LEU A 32 -0.11 4.58 0.46
C LEU A 32 1.33 4.06 0.60
N GLN A 33 1.65 3.39 1.71
CA GLN A 33 3.01 2.92 1.98
C GLN A 33 3.52 1.96 0.90
N PHE A 34 2.62 1.18 0.30
CA PHE A 34 2.96 0.09 -0.61
C PHE A 34 2.53 0.31 -2.07
N ASP A 35 2.01 1.50 -2.42
CA ASP A 35 1.48 1.78 -3.77
C ASP A 35 2.44 1.39 -4.89
N LYS A 36 3.72 1.74 -4.77
CA LYS A 36 4.73 1.38 -5.79
C LYS A 36 4.89 -0.13 -5.97
N GLN A 37 4.79 -0.90 -4.90
CA GLN A 37 4.89 -2.37 -4.97
C GLN A 37 3.60 -2.97 -5.54
N ILE A 38 2.45 -2.41 -5.16
CA ILE A 38 1.14 -2.79 -5.71
C ILE A 38 1.09 -2.51 -7.22
N ASP A 39 1.48 -1.32 -7.66
CA ASP A 39 1.54 -0.94 -9.08
C ASP A 39 2.45 -1.87 -9.88
N ASN A 40 3.59 -2.25 -9.31
CA ASN A 40 4.51 -3.18 -9.93
C ASN A 40 3.88 -4.57 -10.11
N LEU A 41 3.19 -5.08 -9.09
CA LEU A 41 2.46 -6.36 -9.18
C LEU A 41 1.31 -6.28 -10.18
N LEU A 42 0.50 -5.22 -10.15
CA LEU A 42 -0.61 -4.99 -11.08
C LEU A 42 -0.16 -4.91 -12.55
N SER A 43 1.07 -4.41 -12.79
CA SER A 43 1.66 -4.35 -14.13
C SER A 43 2.03 -5.73 -14.69
N GLN A 44 2.29 -6.69 -13.81
CA GLN A 44 2.66 -8.07 -14.17
C GLN A 44 1.45 -9.00 -14.31
N MET A 45 0.27 -8.57 -13.88
CA MET A 45 -0.95 -9.38 -13.93
C MET A 45 -1.59 -9.34 -15.32
N THR A 46 -2.12 -10.49 -15.77
CA THR A 46 -2.99 -10.56 -16.95
C THR A 46 -4.38 -9.98 -16.64
N LEU A 47 -5.20 -9.80 -17.68
CA LEU A 47 -6.57 -9.33 -17.48
C LEU A 47 -7.40 -10.37 -16.72
N GLU A 48 -7.20 -11.64 -17.05
CA GLU A 48 -7.89 -12.79 -16.44
C GLU A 48 -7.55 -12.88 -14.95
N GLU A 49 -6.27 -12.74 -14.58
CA GLU A 49 -5.82 -12.71 -13.19
C GLU A 49 -6.49 -11.56 -12.42
N LYS A 50 -6.60 -10.38 -13.01
CA LYS A 50 -7.30 -9.23 -12.39
C LYS A 50 -8.79 -9.49 -12.20
N VAL A 51 -9.45 -10.04 -13.22
CA VAL A 51 -10.88 -10.36 -13.16
C VAL A 51 -11.13 -11.42 -12.07
N ASN A 52 -10.28 -12.44 -11.99
CA ASN A 52 -10.40 -13.52 -11.00
C ASN A 52 -10.32 -13.04 -9.55
N MET A 53 -9.57 -11.95 -9.29
CA MET A 53 -9.50 -11.34 -7.96
C MET A 53 -10.73 -10.51 -7.58
N LEU A 54 -11.55 -10.11 -8.56
CA LEU A 54 -12.69 -9.20 -8.36
C LEU A 54 -14.03 -9.91 -8.16
N HIS A 55 -14.05 -11.24 -8.22
CA HIS A 55 -15.24 -12.04 -7.94
C HIS A 55 -14.97 -13.13 -6.90
N GLY A 56 -16.05 -13.65 -6.32
CA GLY A 56 -15.96 -14.78 -5.41
C GLY A 56 -15.53 -16.04 -6.17
N LYS A 57 -14.53 -16.73 -5.63
CA LYS A 57 -14.15 -18.10 -6.00
C LYS A 57 -15.06 -19.10 -5.28
N HIS A 58 -15.27 -18.88 -3.97
CA HIS A 58 -16.16 -19.65 -3.11
C HIS A 58 -16.86 -18.73 -2.09
N MET A 59 -17.68 -19.31 -1.20
CA MET A 59 -18.27 -18.57 -0.08
C MET A 59 -17.14 -17.95 0.76
N PHE A 60 -17.10 -16.62 0.81
CA PHE A 60 -16.08 -15.85 1.53
C PHE A 60 -14.63 -16.05 1.05
N VAL A 61 -14.43 -16.40 -0.23
CA VAL A 61 -13.09 -16.48 -0.81
C VAL A 61 -13.06 -15.81 -2.19
N SER A 62 -12.08 -14.94 -2.43
CA SER A 62 -11.72 -14.43 -3.76
C SER A 62 -10.39 -15.04 -4.19
N SER A 63 -10.22 -15.29 -5.49
CA SER A 63 -8.99 -15.91 -6.00
C SER A 63 -7.78 -14.99 -5.80
N GLY A 64 -6.62 -15.58 -5.54
CA GLY A 64 -5.32 -14.93 -5.62
C GLY A 64 -4.70 -15.05 -7.02
N VAL A 65 -3.39 -14.86 -7.09
CA VAL A 65 -2.58 -15.02 -8.31
C VAL A 65 -1.35 -15.85 -7.95
N GLU A 66 -1.49 -17.17 -8.03
CA GLU A 66 -0.47 -18.16 -7.63
C GLU A 66 0.88 -17.95 -8.33
N ARG A 67 0.85 -17.65 -9.63
CA ARG A 67 2.05 -17.35 -10.44
C ARG A 67 2.90 -16.21 -9.87
N LEU A 68 2.25 -15.22 -9.24
CA LEU A 68 2.90 -14.07 -8.59
C LEU A 68 3.07 -14.27 -7.07
N GLY A 69 2.76 -15.45 -6.54
CA GLY A 69 2.85 -15.76 -5.11
C GLY A 69 1.77 -15.08 -4.26
N ILE A 70 0.65 -14.69 -4.85
CA ILE A 70 -0.47 -14.05 -4.16
C ILE A 70 -1.49 -15.14 -3.80
N ALA A 71 -1.68 -15.37 -2.49
CA ALA A 71 -2.65 -16.33 -1.99
C ALA A 71 -4.10 -15.87 -2.19
N ASP A 72 -5.04 -16.82 -2.14
CA ASP A 72 -6.47 -16.54 -2.10
C ASP A 72 -6.83 -15.63 -0.92
N MET A 73 -7.76 -14.69 -1.15
CA MET A 73 -8.25 -13.80 -0.10
C MET A 73 -9.45 -14.42 0.59
N ILE A 74 -9.30 -14.69 1.88
CA ILE A 74 -10.33 -15.28 2.72
C ILE A 74 -10.96 -14.19 3.58
N TYR A 75 -12.29 -14.13 3.57
CA TYR A 75 -13.06 -13.18 4.34
C TYR A 75 -13.76 -13.90 5.50
N ALA A 76 -13.98 -13.17 6.59
CA ALA A 76 -14.79 -13.66 7.69
C ALA A 76 -15.59 -12.48 8.27
N ASP A 77 -16.83 -12.71 8.65
CA ASP A 77 -17.64 -11.65 9.26
C ASP A 77 -17.16 -11.35 10.68
N GLY A 78 -17.23 -10.07 11.04
CA GLY A 78 -17.25 -9.50 12.39
C GLY A 78 -18.54 -8.69 12.58
N PRO A 79 -18.79 -7.96 13.69
CA PRO A 79 -17.82 -7.20 14.50
C PRO A 79 -17.68 -7.66 15.97
N PHE A 80 -18.44 -8.67 16.40
CA PHE A 80 -18.45 -9.17 17.79
C PHE A 80 -17.70 -10.51 17.97
N GLY A 81 -16.94 -10.92 16.96
CA GLY A 81 -16.23 -12.19 16.91
C GLY A 81 -16.13 -12.71 15.49
N ILE A 82 -15.11 -13.51 15.21
CA ILE A 82 -14.92 -14.12 13.88
C ILE A 82 -16.01 -15.16 13.67
N ARG A 83 -16.90 -14.92 12.70
CA ARG A 83 -17.91 -15.90 12.30
C ARG A 83 -17.25 -17.02 11.51
N GLY A 84 -17.25 -18.22 12.09
CA GLY A 84 -16.60 -19.40 11.52
C GLY A 84 -15.16 -19.53 11.99
N ARG A 85 -14.90 -20.52 12.85
CA ARG A 85 -13.55 -20.87 13.35
C ARG A 85 -12.70 -21.60 12.29
N ASP A 86 -13.27 -21.82 11.10
CA ASP A 86 -12.94 -22.90 10.18
C ASP A 86 -12.72 -22.42 8.75
N ALA A 87 -12.40 -21.14 8.52
CA ALA A 87 -12.07 -20.66 7.18
C ALA A 87 -10.87 -21.43 6.56
N ALA A 88 -9.98 -21.97 7.40
CA ALA A 88 -8.93 -22.91 6.99
C ALA A 88 -9.47 -24.31 6.62
N ARG A 89 -10.50 -24.82 7.30
CA ARG A 89 -11.11 -26.13 6.98
C ARG A 89 -11.94 -26.10 5.70
N GLN A 90 -12.40 -24.93 5.26
CA GLN A 90 -13.10 -24.79 3.99
C GLN A 90 -12.17 -25.02 2.79
N LEU A 91 -10.88 -24.74 2.91
CA LEU A 91 -9.89 -25.11 1.88
C LEU A 91 -9.73 -26.64 1.81
N ASP A 92 -9.60 -27.30 2.96
CA ASP A 92 -9.48 -28.77 3.04
C ASP A 92 -10.71 -29.50 2.49
N ALA A 93 -11.90 -28.89 2.54
CA ALA A 93 -13.15 -29.49 2.07
C ALA A 93 -13.43 -29.28 0.57
N ILE A 94 -12.66 -28.42 -0.12
CA ILE A 94 -12.81 -28.13 -1.55
C ILE A 94 -11.83 -28.96 -2.39
N GLU A 95 -10.73 -29.43 -1.79
CA GLU A 95 -9.77 -30.33 -2.44
C GLU A 95 -10.13 -31.83 -2.30
N ALA A 96 -11.26 -32.18 -1.67
CA ALA A 96 -11.80 -33.53 -1.53
C ALA A 96 -13.03 -33.77 -2.41
#